data_AF-A0AAD7IBB6-F1
#
_entry.id   AF-A0AAD7IBB6-F1
#
_cell.length_a   1.000
_cell.length_b   1.000
_cell.length_c   1.000
_cell.angle_alpha   90.00
_cell.angle_beta   90.00
_cell.angle_gamma   90.00
#
_symmetry.space_group_name_H-M   'P 1'
#
loop_
_entity.id
_entity.type
_entity.pdbx_description
1 polymer ?
#
loop_
_entity_poly.entity_id
_entity_poly.type
_entity_poly.pdbx_seq_one_letter_code
_entity_poly.pdbx_strand_id
1 'polypeptide(L)'
;MDLRVNPDELRSCGDIRRIITALRSLLTRPMGLDIGGFHVTPNIVSEHLQVVGIGQQQIDALLNLIDHQDAPLAYNLLRVLWTLPDAPATASPNFIRARVALQVFGRLAQHLVTQGRKP
;
A
#
# COMPACT_ATOMS: atom_id res chain seq x y z
N MET A 1 28.18 -14.39 -29.22
CA MET A 1 26.84 -14.53 -28.62
C MET A 1 26.31 -13.13 -28.39
N ASP A 2 25.28 -12.77 -29.15
CA ASP A 2 24.67 -11.45 -29.14
C ASP A 2 23.45 -11.53 -28.21
N LEU A 3 23.54 -10.93 -27.02
CA LEU A 3 22.45 -10.88 -26.04
C LEU A 3 21.45 -9.81 -26.47
N ARG A 4 20.64 -10.13 -27.49
CA ARG A 4 19.49 -9.30 -27.90
C ARG A 4 18.36 -9.50 -26.89
N VAL A 5 18.50 -8.88 -25.72
CA VAL A 5 17.42 -8.78 -24.74
C VAL A 5 16.40 -7.80 -25.32
N ASN A 6 15.25 -8.33 -25.74
CA ASN A 6 14.10 -7.49 -26.08
C ASN A 6 13.70 -6.70 -24.82
N PRO A 7 13.53 -5.36 -24.90
CA PRO A 7 13.23 -4.53 -23.73
C PRO A 7 11.82 -4.75 -23.14
N ASP A 8 10.99 -5.61 -23.76
CA ASP A 8 9.56 -5.76 -23.44
C ASP A 8 9.18 -7.10 -22.78
N GLU A 9 10.12 -7.99 -22.43
CA GLU A 9 9.79 -9.32 -21.85
C GLU A 9 9.92 -9.44 -20.32
N LEU A 10 10.24 -8.36 -19.58
CA LEU A 10 10.64 -8.46 -18.16
C LEU A 10 9.60 -8.01 -17.13
N ARG A 11 8.30 -8.00 -17.45
CA ARG A 11 7.25 -7.85 -16.42
C ARG A 11 6.25 -8.99 -16.52
N SER A 12 6.70 -10.18 -16.13
CA SER A 12 5.80 -11.30 -15.93
C SER A 12 4.74 -10.89 -14.90
N CYS A 13 3.47 -11.15 -15.20
CA CYS A 13 2.34 -10.91 -14.30
C CYS A 13 2.56 -11.49 -12.87
N GLY A 14 3.45 -12.49 -12.74
CA GLY A 14 3.92 -13.01 -11.46
C GLY A 14 4.65 -11.99 -10.57
N ASP A 15 5.38 -11.03 -11.14
CA ASP A 15 6.12 -10.02 -10.38
C ASP A 15 5.20 -8.94 -9.80
N ILE A 16 4.15 -8.53 -10.50
CA ILE A 16 3.20 -7.52 -10.00
C ILE A 16 2.47 -8.05 -8.76
N ARG A 17 2.04 -9.31 -8.80
CA ARG A 17 1.44 -9.98 -7.64
C ARG A 17 2.40 -9.95 -6.45
N ARG A 18 3.67 -10.29 -6.68
CA ARG A 18 4.71 -10.30 -5.65
C ARG A 18 4.99 -8.90 -5.09
N ILE A 19 5.01 -7.87 -5.95
CA ILE A 19 5.15 -6.46 -5.54
C ILE A 19 3.98 -6.05 -4.64
N ILE A 20 2.74 -6.35 -5.04
CA ILE A 20 1.53 -6.02 -4.27
C ILE A 20 1.58 -6.67 -2.88
N THR A 21 1.90 -7.97 -2.82
CA THR A 21 2.02 -8.70 -1.55
C THR A 21 3.17 -8.16 -0.69
N ALA A 22 4.31 -7.79 -1.30
CA ALA A 22 5.43 -7.19 -0.59
C ALA A 22 5.07 -5.82 0.00
N LEU A 23 4.38 -4.96 -0.76
CA LEU A 23 3.92 -3.66 -0.28
C LEU A 23 2.94 -3.79 0.90
N ARG A 24 2.00 -4.74 0.83
CA ARG A 24 1.12 -5.07 1.98
C ARG A 24 1.95 -5.51 3.17
N SER A 25 2.90 -6.43 2.98
CA SER A 25 3.74 -6.95 4.06
C SER A 25 4.52 -5.84 4.79
N LEU A 26 4.96 -4.81 4.09
CA LEU A 26 5.63 -3.67 4.72
C LEU A 26 4.69 -2.89 5.66
N LEU A 27 3.42 -2.74 5.29
CA LEU A 27 2.42 -2.00 6.09
C LEU A 27 1.89 -2.81 7.28
N THR A 28 1.89 -4.13 7.20
CA THR A 28 1.35 -5.02 8.22
C THR A 28 2.41 -5.50 9.23
N ARG A 29 3.69 -5.22 8.98
CA ARG A 29 4.77 -5.57 9.90
C ARG A 29 4.58 -4.86 11.25
N PRO A 30 4.72 -5.59 12.38
CA PRO A 30 4.61 -4.98 13.71
C PRO A 30 5.68 -3.92 13.99
N MET A 31 6.83 -4.04 13.32
CA MET A 31 7.93 -3.08 13.40
C MET A 31 7.65 -1.76 12.66
N GLY A 32 6.57 -1.68 11.88
CA GLY A 32 6.22 -0.49 11.13
C GLY A 32 7.15 -0.21 9.93
N LEU A 33 6.93 0.94 9.31
CA LEU A 33 7.64 1.43 8.14
C LEU A 33 7.87 2.93 8.25
N ASP A 34 9.12 3.36 8.07
CA ASP A 34 9.45 4.78 7.99
C ASP A 34 9.23 5.33 6.58
N ILE A 35 8.36 6.34 6.47
CA ILE A 35 8.02 7.00 5.21
C ILE A 35 8.24 8.51 5.40
N GLY A 36 9.23 9.07 4.71
CA GLY A 36 9.49 10.51 4.74
C GLY A 36 9.78 11.08 6.14
N GLY A 37 10.43 10.29 7.01
CA GLY A 37 10.72 10.67 8.39
C GLY A 37 9.52 10.57 9.35
N PHE A 38 8.48 9.83 8.96
CA PHE A 38 7.37 9.47 9.82
C PHE A 38 7.24 7.95 9.93
N HIS A 39 7.23 7.45 11.17
CA HIS A 39 7.15 6.02 11.45
C HIS A 39 5.69 5.56 11.45
N VAL A 40 5.30 4.82 10.41
CA VAL A 40 3.95 4.30 10.22
C VAL A 40 3.85 2.90 10.82
N THR A 41 2.96 2.71 11.77
CA THR A 41 2.64 1.39 12.35
C THR A 41 1.31 0.88 11.81
N PRO A 42 1.04 -0.44 11.90
CA PRO A 42 -0.25 -1.01 11.50
C PRO A 42 -1.44 -0.34 12.21
N ASN A 43 -1.26 0.09 13.46
CA ASN A 43 -2.30 0.81 14.22
C ASN A 43 -2.63 2.17 13.59
N ILE A 44 -1.62 2.91 13.13
CA ILE A 44 -1.82 4.19 12.43
C ILE A 44 -2.57 3.95 11.11
N VAL A 45 -2.22 2.89 10.39
CA VAL A 45 -2.95 2.49 9.17
C VAL A 45 -4.41 2.19 9.51
N SER A 46 -4.69 1.38 10.54
CA SER A 46 -6.05 1.07 10.99
C SER A 46 -6.86 2.33 11.31
N GLU A 47 -6.31 3.25 12.10
CA GLU A 47 -6.97 4.50 12.47
C GLU A 47 -7.35 5.32 11.22
N HIS A 48 -6.43 5.42 10.26
CA HIS A 48 -6.67 6.12 9.01
C HIS A 48 -7.72 5.45 8.11
N LEU A 49 -7.83 4.12 8.14
CA LEU A 49 -8.85 3.35 7.42
C LEU A 49 -10.22 3.46 8.08
N GLN A 50 -10.29 3.46 9.41
CA GLN A 50 -11.53 3.67 10.16
C GLN A 50 -12.14 5.04 9.84
N VAL A 51 -11.31 6.09 9.79
CA VAL A 51 -11.75 7.46 9.45
C VAL A 51 -12.33 7.55 8.03
N VAL A 52 -11.92 6.67 7.12
CA VAL A 52 -12.46 6.58 5.76
C VAL A 52 -13.80 5.82 5.72
N GLY A 53 -14.23 5.25 6.85
CA GLY A 53 -15.48 4.52 6.98
C GLY A 53 -15.35 3.01 6.73
N ILE A 54 -14.14 2.46 6.75
CA ILE A 54 -13.92 1.02 6.62
C ILE A 54 -14.23 0.35 7.96
N GLY A 55 -15.11 -0.66 7.93
CA GLY A 55 -15.50 -1.39 9.13
C GLY A 55 -14.32 -2.18 9.73
N GLN A 56 -14.30 -2.31 11.06
CA GLN A 56 -13.20 -2.95 11.80
C GLN A 56 -12.88 -4.37 11.28
N GLN A 57 -13.90 -5.18 11.01
CA GLN A 57 -13.72 -6.53 10.46
C GLN A 57 -12.99 -6.54 9.11
N GLN A 58 -13.24 -5.53 8.27
CA GLN A 58 -12.57 -5.40 6.99
C GLN A 58 -11.13 -4.91 7.16
N ILE A 59 -10.88 -4.01 8.11
CA ILE A 59 -9.52 -3.57 8.47
C ILE A 59 -8.70 -4.75 8.97
N ASP A 60 -9.26 -5.55 9.87
CA ASP A 60 -8.61 -6.75 10.39
C ASP A 60 -8.29 -7.72 9.23
N ALA A 61 -9.21 -7.94 8.30
CA ALA A 61 -8.95 -8.77 7.11
C ALA A 61 -7.84 -8.19 6.21
N LEU A 62 -7.82 -6.87 6.00
CA LEU A 62 -6.81 -6.20 5.17
C LEU A 62 -5.41 -6.22 5.81
N LEU A 63 -5.34 -6.09 7.13
CA LEU A 63 -4.08 -6.06 7.88
C LEU A 63 -3.62 -7.43 8.38
N ASN A 64 -4.48 -8.45 8.35
CA ASN A 64 -4.12 -9.80 8.73
C ASN A 64 -3.08 -10.38 7.75
N LEU A 65 -1.91 -10.73 8.28
CA LEU A 65 -0.81 -11.30 7.52
C LEU A 65 -1.04 -12.76 7.13
N ILE A 66 -1.91 -13.50 7.82
CA ILE A 66 -2.05 -14.96 7.66
C ILE A 66 -2.41 -15.34 6.21
N ASP A 67 -3.15 -14.49 5.50
CA ASP A 67 -3.42 -14.63 4.06
C ASP A 67 -2.29 -14.03 3.19
N HIS A 68 -1.10 -14.60 3.30
CA HIS A 68 0.10 -14.21 2.56
C HIS A 68 -0.02 -14.33 1.03
N GLN A 69 -1.10 -14.93 0.51
CA GLN A 69 -1.30 -15.22 -0.91
C GLN A 69 -2.48 -14.47 -1.54
N ASP A 70 -3.27 -13.71 -0.78
CA ASP A 70 -4.40 -12.95 -1.32
C ASP A 70 -3.97 -11.62 -1.93
N ALA A 71 -3.49 -11.72 -3.17
CA ALA A 71 -3.25 -10.58 -4.04
C ALA A 71 -4.45 -9.61 -4.16
N PRO A 72 -5.72 -10.08 -4.18
CA PRO A 72 -6.87 -9.17 -4.22
C PRO A 72 -7.03 -8.33 -2.95
N LEU A 73 -6.83 -8.92 -1.76
CA LEU A 73 -6.90 -8.19 -0.49
C LEU A 73 -5.78 -7.15 -0.39
N ALA A 74 -4.58 -7.53 -0.80
CA ALA A 74 -3.44 -6.64 -0.85
C ALA A 74 -3.67 -5.47 -1.83
N TYR A 75 -4.20 -5.75 -3.01
CA TYR A 75 -4.57 -4.71 -3.97
C TYR A 75 -5.66 -3.78 -3.42
N ASN A 76 -6.68 -4.31 -2.75
CA ASN A 76 -7.73 -3.50 -2.14
C ASN A 76 -7.20 -2.57 -1.05
N LEU A 77 -6.31 -3.06 -0.17
CA LEU A 77 -5.65 -2.21 0.83
C LEU A 77 -4.87 -1.07 0.16
N LEU A 78 -4.04 -1.41 -0.83
CA LEU A 78 -3.25 -0.41 -1.55
C LEU A 78 -4.17 0.59 -2.25
N ARG A 79 -5.21 0.13 -2.95
CA ARG A 79 -6.18 0.99 -3.63
C ARG A 79 -6.84 2.00 -2.68
N VAL A 80 -7.22 1.56 -1.48
CA VAL A 80 -7.75 2.47 -0.45
C VAL A 80 -6.74 3.54 -0.07
N LEU A 81 -5.47 3.16 0.13
CA LEU A 81 -4.39 4.10 0.44
C LEU A 81 -4.14 5.09 -0.72
N TRP A 82 -4.33 4.68 -1.97
CA TRP A 82 -4.15 5.52 -3.16
C TRP A 82 -5.26 6.56 -3.30
N THR A 83 -6.46 6.21 -2.86
CA THR A 83 -7.65 7.07 -2.88
C THR A 83 -7.90 7.75 -1.54
N LEU A 84 -6.90 7.82 -0.66
CA LEU A 84 -7.04 8.47 0.64
C LEU A 84 -7.37 9.96 0.48
N PRO A 85 -8.51 10.43 1.04
CA PRO A 85 -8.80 11.85 1.07
C PRO A 85 -7.79 12.57 1.98
N ASP A 86 -7.70 13.88 1.78
CA ASP A 86 -6.88 14.72 2.64
C ASP A 86 -7.30 14.61 4.11
N ALA A 87 -6.35 14.87 5.01
CA ALA A 87 -6.65 14.85 6.43
C ALA A 87 -7.72 15.91 6.76
N PRO A 88 -8.65 15.61 7.68
CA PRO A 88 -9.61 16.62 8.13
C PRO A 88 -8.85 17.80 8.74
N ALA A 89 -9.33 19.02 8.50
CA ALA A 89 -8.66 20.25 8.96
C ALA A 89 -8.56 20.36 10.49
N THR A 90 -9.38 19.59 11.22
CA THR A 90 -9.39 19.50 12.68
C THR A 90 -8.47 18.41 13.23
N ALA A 91 -7.78 17.65 12.37
CA ALA A 91 -6.91 16.57 12.79
C ALA A 91 -5.65 17.08 13.51
N SER A 92 -5.09 16.22 14.36
CA SER A 92 -3.82 16.52 15.01
C SER A 92 -2.68 16.66 13.98
N PRO A 93 -1.64 17.46 14.26
CA PRO A 93 -0.49 17.59 13.37
C PRO A 93 0.17 16.24 13.05
N ASN A 94 0.20 15.32 14.02
CA ASN A 94 0.73 13.97 13.82
C ASN A 94 -0.14 13.15 12.86
N PHE A 95 -1.47 13.23 12.99
CA PHE A 95 -2.39 12.56 12.08
C PHE A 95 -2.27 13.11 10.64
N ILE A 96 -2.09 14.43 10.49
CA ILE A 96 -1.86 15.04 9.18
C ILE A 96 -0.57 14.51 8.55
N ARG A 97 0.53 14.45 9.32
CA ARG A 97 1.82 13.90 8.85
C ARG A 97 1.72 12.42 8.47
N ALA A 98 1.02 11.63 9.27
CA ALA A 98 0.73 10.24 8.99
C ALA A 98 -0.09 10.08 7.70
N ARG A 99 -1.12 10.92 7.51
CA ARG A 99 -1.93 10.93 6.28
C ARG A 99 -1.08 11.24 5.05
N VAL A 100 -0.22 12.25 5.11
CA VAL A 100 0.69 12.60 4.02
C VAL A 100 1.63 11.44 3.70
N ALA A 101 2.22 10.80 4.72
CA ALA A 101 3.07 9.63 4.53
C ALA A 101 2.33 8.47 3.84
N LEU A 102 1.11 8.18 4.27
CA LEU A 102 0.27 7.14 3.65
C LEU A 102 -0.13 7.49 2.21
N GLN A 103 -0.44 8.76 1.93
CA GLN A 103 -0.73 9.22 0.56
C GLN A 103 0.51 9.08 -0.35
N VAL A 104 1.71 9.40 0.15
CA VAL A 104 2.96 9.22 -0.60
C VAL A 104 3.20 7.74 -0.90
N PHE A 105 3.07 6.87 0.12
CA PHE A 105 3.15 5.43 -0.07
C PHE A 105 2.11 4.93 -1.07
N GLY A 106 0.90 5.48 -0.98
CA GLY A 106 -0.18 5.15 -1.88
C GLY A 106 0.15 5.51 -3.34
N ARG A 107 0.59 6.74 -3.61
CA ARG A 107 1.01 7.15 -4.95
C ARG A 107 2.14 6.28 -5.49
N LEU A 108 3.13 5.94 -4.66
CA LEU A 108 4.21 5.01 -5.04
C LEU A 108 3.64 3.66 -5.49
N ALA A 109 2.78 3.07 -4.67
CA ALA A 109 2.16 1.79 -4.96
C ALA A 109 1.25 1.85 -6.21
N GLN A 110 0.52 2.96 -6.41
CA GLN A 110 -0.26 3.19 -7.63
C GLN A 110 0.65 3.20 -8.85
N HIS A 111 1.76 3.96 -8.84
CA HIS A 111 2.69 3.99 -9.95
C HIS A 111 3.29 2.62 -10.22
N LEU A 112 3.70 1.87 -9.19
CA LEU A 112 4.26 0.52 -9.35
C LEU A 112 3.28 -0.46 -10.00
N VAL A 113 2.00 -0.41 -9.61
CA VAL A 113 0.97 -1.31 -10.13
C VAL A 113 0.48 -0.86 -11.52
N THR A 114 0.35 0.44 -11.76
CA THR A 114 -0.14 0.97 -13.05
C THR A 114 0.93 0.90 -14.14
N GLN A 115 2.22 1.05 -13.81
CA GLN A 115 3.34 0.81 -14.74
C GLN A 115 3.50 -0.67 -15.11
N GLY A 116 2.83 -1.59 -14.40
CA GLY A 116 2.71 -3.00 -14.77
C GLY A 116 1.56 -3.29 -15.75
N ARG A 117 0.74 -2.28 -16.07
CA ARG A 117 -0.47 -2.41 -16.90
C ARG A 117 -0.31 -1.50 -18.11
N LYS A 118 0.51 -1.90 -19.09
CA LYS A 118 0.50 -1.27 -20.42
C LYS A 118 -0.68 -1.88 -21.23
N PRO A 119 -1.42 -1.08 -22.02
CA PRO A 119 -2.58 -1.55 -22.80
C PRO A 119 -2.25 -2.69 -23.76
#